data_AF-A0A8J3P7L1-F1
#
_entry.id   AF-A0A8J3P7L1-F1
#
_cell.length_a   1.000
_cell.length_b   1.000
_cell.length_c   1.000
_cell.angle_alpha   90.00
_cell.angle_beta   90.00
_cell.angle_gamma   90.00
#
_symmetry.space_group_name_H-M   'P 1'
#
loop_
_entity.id
_entity.type
_entity.pdbx_description
1 polymer ?
#
loop_
_entity_poly.entity_id
_entity_poly.type
_entity_poly.pdbx_seq_one_letter_code
_entity_poly.pdbx_strand_id
1 'polypeptide(L)'
;MSRNLSVNLAVPARNPATGVGLTGIGKRPVDHLVTVRAPGPMTTGLHSGLVGDQIFDIEHHGGDDRAVYAYAREDYDRLALRHPR
;
A
#
# COMPACT_ATOMS: atom_id res chain seq x y z
N MET A 1 19.06 -13.46 -4.58
CA MET A 1 17.90 -13.02 -5.38
C MET A 1 16.89 -12.37 -4.46
N SER A 2 16.29 -11.26 -4.87
CA SER A 2 15.23 -10.61 -4.11
C SER A 2 13.91 -11.35 -4.30
N ARG A 3 13.17 -11.56 -3.21
CA ARG A 3 11.86 -12.23 -3.22
C ARG A 3 10.85 -11.36 -2.49
N ASN A 4 9.66 -11.19 -3.07
CA ASN A 4 8.54 -10.59 -2.37
C ASN A 4 8.00 -11.59 -1.32
N LEU A 5 7.99 -11.20 -0.04
CA LEU A 5 7.53 -12.06 1.06
C LEU A 5 6.01 -12.01 1.25
N SER A 6 5.38 -10.88 0.92
CA SER A 6 3.96 -10.64 1.13
C SER A 6 3.49 -9.51 0.23
N VAL A 7 2.37 -9.72 -0.46
CA VAL A 7 1.61 -8.66 -1.10
C VAL A 7 0.47 -8.27 -0.17
N ASN A 8 0.28 -6.97 0.05
CA ASN A 8 -0.73 -6.47 0.98
C ASN A 8 -1.63 -5.46 0.28
N LEU A 9 -2.95 -5.66 0.35
CA LEU A 9 -3.96 -4.80 -0.28
C LEU A 9 -4.72 -4.00 0.79
N ALA A 10 -5.33 -2.89 0.39
CA ALA A 10 -6.12 -2.05 1.26
C ALA A 10 -7.32 -2.80 1.83
N VAL A 11 -7.52 -2.64 3.14
CA VAL A 11 -8.79 -2.94 3.80
C VAL A 11 -9.36 -1.60 4.27
N PRO A 12 -10.40 -1.07 3.58
CA PRO A 12 -10.95 0.24 3.91
C PRO A 12 -11.42 0.28 5.37
N ALA A 13 -10.89 1.22 6.14
CA ALA A 13 -11.27 1.42 7.53
C ALA A 13 -11.37 2.91 7.86
N ARG A 14 -12.23 3.27 8.80
CA ARG A 14 -12.27 4.63 9.34
C ARG A 14 -11.03 4.87 10.20
N ASN A 15 -10.40 6.03 10.02
CA ASN A 15 -9.30 6.47 10.88
C ASN A 15 -9.61 7.85 11.45
N PRO A 16 -9.94 7.96 12.74
CA PRO A 16 -10.26 9.23 13.37
C PRO A 16 -9.05 10.19 13.45
N ALA A 17 -7.83 9.70 13.25
CA ALA A 17 -6.62 10.51 13.34
C ALA A 17 -6.28 11.31 12.07
N THR A 18 -6.91 11.02 10.92
CA THR A 18 -6.41 11.52 9.62
C THR A 18 -7.28 12.55 8.92
N GLY A 19 -8.43 12.97 9.47
CA GLY A 19 -9.35 13.92 8.82
C GLY A 19 -10.04 13.39 7.55
N VAL A 20 -9.42 12.45 6.84
CA VAL A 20 -10.01 11.62 5.78
C VAL A 20 -10.83 10.50 6.40
N GLY A 21 -12.09 10.39 5.97
CA GLY A 21 -13.08 9.50 6.57
C GLY A 21 -12.75 8.01 6.43
N LEU A 22 -12.15 7.59 5.32
CA LEU A 22 -11.70 6.23 5.07
C LEU A 22 -10.23 6.21 4.64
N THR A 23 -9.50 5.20 5.10
CA THR A 23 -8.11 4.95 4.72
C THR A 23 -7.89 3.47 4.44
N GLY A 24 -6.89 3.20 3.60
CA GLY A 24 -6.37 1.87 3.33
C GLY A 24 -5.04 1.57 4.03
N ILE A 25 -4.61 2.39 4.99
CA ILE A 25 -3.28 2.26 5.63
C ILE A 25 -3.09 0.91 6.34
N GLY A 26 -4.18 0.33 6.86
CA GLY A 26 -4.21 -1.01 7.44
C GLY A 26 -4.19 -2.10 6.38
N LYS A 27 -3.19 -2.11 5.50
CA LYS A 27 -3.01 -3.10 4.44
C LYS A 27 -2.93 -4.50 5.06
N ARG A 28 -3.56 -5.49 4.42
CA ARG A 28 -3.56 -6.89 4.89
C ARG A 28 -2.96 -7.82 3.83
N PRO A 29 -2.26 -8.89 4.26
CA PRO A 29 -1.68 -9.84 3.33
C PRO A 29 -2.77 -10.58 2.55
N VAL A 30 -2.48 -10.91 1.31
CA VAL A 30 -3.32 -11.77 0.48
C VAL A 30 -2.55 -13.01 0.05
N ASP A 31 -3.26 -14.13 -0.11
CA ASP A 31 -2.73 -15.46 -0.44
C ASP A 31 -2.90 -15.84 -1.92
N HIS A 32 -3.57 -15.00 -2.70
CA HIS A 32 -3.77 -15.18 -4.13
C HIS A 32 -2.80 -14.32 -4.95
N LEU A 33 -2.65 -14.69 -6.22
CA LEU A 33 -1.88 -13.89 -7.18
C LEU A 33 -2.59 -12.55 -7.42
N VAL A 34 -1.81 -11.46 -7.36
CA VAL A 34 -2.30 -10.11 -7.61
C VAL A 34 -1.76 -9.62 -8.95
N THR A 35 -2.68 -9.25 -9.85
CA THR A 35 -2.30 -8.65 -11.13
C THR A 35 -1.71 -7.26 -10.90
N VAL A 36 -0.57 -7.01 -11.54
CA VAL A 36 0.09 -5.70 -11.58
C VAL A 36 -0.15 -5.07 -12.95
N ARG A 37 -0.54 -3.79 -12.98
CA ARG A 37 -0.72 -3.02 -14.21
C ARG A 37 -0.31 -1.56 -14.00
N ALA A 38 -0.04 -0.85 -15.09
CA ALA A 38 0.10 0.60 -15.04
C ALA A 38 -1.23 1.22 -14.57
N PRO A 39 -1.25 2.01 -13.48
CA PRO A 39 -2.45 2.71 -13.06
C PRO A 39 -2.79 3.91 -13.96
N GLY A 40 -1.84 4.44 -14.73
CA GLY A 40 -2.02 5.68 -15.49
C GLY A 40 -1.80 6.93 -14.62
N PRO A 41 -2.25 8.12 -15.06
CA PRO A 41 -2.02 9.37 -14.35
C PRO A 41 -2.59 9.39 -12.93
N MET A 42 -1.92 10.10 -12.01
CA MET A 42 -2.25 10.09 -10.57
C MET A 42 -3.71 10.44 -10.26
N THR A 43 -4.25 11.50 -10.85
CA THR A 43 -5.58 12.03 -10.50
C THR A 43 -6.71 11.53 -11.39
N THR A 44 -6.41 10.99 -12.58
CA THR A 44 -7.42 10.58 -13.57
C THR A 44 -7.34 9.11 -13.99
N GLY A 45 -6.29 8.40 -13.58
CA GLY A 45 -6.11 6.99 -13.84
C GLY A 45 -6.82 6.10 -12.81
N LEU A 46 -6.30 4.89 -12.68
CA LEU A 46 -6.78 3.83 -11.79
C LEU A 46 -6.17 3.92 -10.39
N HIS A 47 -5.22 4.85 -10.22
CA HIS A 47 -4.51 5.19 -8.99
C HIS A 47 -3.55 4.10 -8.46
N SER A 48 -4.01 2.87 -8.23
CA SER A 48 -3.16 1.76 -7.75
C SER A 48 -2.72 0.83 -8.88
N GLY A 49 -1.45 0.41 -8.84
CA GLY A 49 -0.90 -0.58 -9.76
C GLY A 49 -1.28 -2.02 -9.42
N LEU A 50 -1.83 -2.28 -8.23
CA LEU A 50 -2.29 -3.61 -7.80
C LEU A 50 -3.81 -3.71 -7.98
N VAL A 51 -4.26 -4.69 -8.77
CA VAL A 51 -5.69 -4.94 -8.93
C VAL A 51 -6.29 -5.41 -7.60
N GLY A 52 -7.36 -4.76 -7.17
CA GLY A 52 -8.00 -5.00 -5.86
C GLY A 52 -7.47 -4.12 -4.72
N ASP A 53 -6.42 -3.33 -4.97
CA ASP A 53 -5.97 -2.31 -4.04
C ASP A 53 -6.64 -0.95 -4.30
N GLN A 54 -6.75 -0.12 -3.27
CA GLN A 54 -7.33 1.21 -3.36
C GLN A 54 -6.43 2.27 -2.71
N ILE A 55 -6.30 3.39 -3.41
CA ILE A 55 -5.69 4.62 -2.90
C ILE A 55 -6.83 5.60 -2.57
N PHE A 56 -6.79 6.16 -1.35
CA PHE A 56 -7.88 6.99 -0.81
C PHE A 56 -7.59 8.49 -0.89
N ASP A 57 -6.32 8.89 -1.01
CA ASP A 57 -5.89 10.26 -1.26
C ASP A 57 -5.19 10.29 -2.62
N ILE A 58 -5.94 10.63 -3.65
CA ILE A 58 -5.45 10.70 -5.04
C ILE A 58 -4.91 12.09 -5.40
N GLU A 59 -4.99 13.06 -4.48
CA GLU A 59 -4.34 14.36 -4.64
C GLU A 59 -2.81 14.19 -4.49
N HIS A 60 -2.40 13.28 -3.59
CA HIS A 60 -0.99 13.07 -3.27
C HIS A 60 -0.47 11.65 -3.58
N HIS A 61 -1.31 10.64 -3.77
CA HIS A 61 -0.85 9.26 -3.93
C HIS A 61 -1.35 8.59 -5.21
N GLY A 62 -0.57 7.59 -5.65
CA GLY A 62 -0.89 6.78 -6.82
C GLY A 62 -0.31 7.32 -8.12
N GLY A 63 -0.86 6.80 -9.21
CA GLY A 63 -0.37 7.05 -10.56
C GLY A 63 0.88 6.23 -10.88
N ASP A 64 1.37 6.36 -12.11
CA ASP A 64 2.47 5.52 -12.63
C ASP A 64 3.74 5.61 -11.75
N ASP A 65 4.00 6.77 -11.15
CA ASP A 65 5.16 6.99 -10.28
C ASP A 65 5.01 6.40 -8.86
N ARG A 66 3.78 6.12 -8.42
CA ARG A 66 3.48 5.58 -7.07
C ARG A 66 2.52 4.39 -7.17
N ALA A 67 2.73 3.56 -8.19
CA ALA A 67 1.87 2.42 -8.50
C ALA A 67 1.94 1.29 -7.45
N VAL A 68 3.11 1.11 -6.83
CA VAL A 68 3.36 0.14 -5.77
C VAL A 68 4.31 0.74 -4.72
N TYR A 69 4.15 0.30 -3.47
CA TYR A 69 5.08 0.60 -2.39
C TYR A 69 5.78 -0.68 -1.94
N ALA A 70 7.10 -0.62 -1.77
CA ALA A 70 7.91 -1.71 -1.27
C ALA A 70 8.58 -1.31 0.04
N TYR A 71 8.67 -2.25 0.97
CA TYR A 71 9.34 -2.06 2.25
C TYR A 71 10.14 -3.32 2.59
N ALA A 72 11.36 -3.15 3.11
CA ALA A 72 12.24 -4.27 3.45
C ALA A 72 11.82 -4.89 4.79
N ARG A 73 11.86 -6.22 4.89
CA ARG A 73 11.51 -6.92 6.14
C ARG A 73 12.51 -6.60 7.25
N GLU A 74 13.78 -6.48 6.87
CA GLU A 74 14.91 -6.22 7.74
C GLU A 74 14.80 -4.84 8.43
N ASP A 75 14.12 -3.87 7.80
CA ASP A 75 13.88 -2.56 8.41
C ASP A 75 12.89 -2.67 9.58
N TYR A 76 11.89 -3.55 9.49
CA TYR A 76 11.02 -3.85 10.61
C TYR A 76 11.74 -4.59 11.74
N ASP A 77 12.66 -5.51 11.43
CA ASP A 77 13.50 -6.16 12.46
C ASP A 77 14.32 -5.11 13.21
N ARG A 78 14.93 -4.18 12.48
CA ARG A 78 15.67 -3.05 13.08
C ARG A 78 14.78 -2.16 13.93
N LEU A 79 13.56 -1.87 13.49
CA LEU A 79 12.60 -1.08 14.25
C LEU A 79 12.20 -1.80 15.56
N ALA A 80 11.92 -3.10 15.49
CA ALA A 80 11.56 -3.90 16.66
C ALA A 80 12.69 -3.96 17.69
N LEU A 81 13.95 -4.03 17.25
CA LEU A 81 15.12 -3.95 18.14
C LEU A 81 15.27 -2.57 18.78
N ARG A 82 14.93 -1.49 18.06
CA ARG A 82 14.99 -0.11 18.57
C ARG A 82 13.85 0.19 19.57
N HIS A 83 12.70 -0.44 19.38
CA HIS A 83 11.50 -0.24 20.19
C HIS A 83 10.98 -1.60 20.69
N PRO A 84 11.71 -2.24 21.63
CA PRO A 84 11.23 -3.46 22.26
C PRO A 84 9.91 -3.17 22.98
N ARG A 85 9.00 -4.15 22.94
CA ARG A 85 7.74 -4.08 23.67
C ARG A 85 7.96 -4.16 25.17
#